data_AF-A0A2G9NTN6-F1
#
_entry.id   AF-A0A2G9NTN6-F1
#
_cell.length_a   1.000
_cell.length_b   1.000
_cell.length_c   1.000
_cell.angle_alpha   90.00
_cell.angle_beta   90.00
_cell.angle_gamma   90.00
#
_symmetry.space_group_name_H-M   'P 1'
#
loop_
_entity.id
_entity.type
_entity.pdbx_description
1 polymer ?
#
loop_
_entity_poly.entity_id
_entity_poly.type
_entity_poly.pdbx_seq_one_letter_code
_entity_poly.pdbx_strand_id
1 'polypeptide(L)'
;MAKRIKRLEKGIESLKEEIEKHFLKLEKDIEEGNLEMGRYHFKELDKSLIFALERKLDVLDLNERIIEEYRNRLNKLKVRLK
;
A
#
# COMPACT_ATOMS: atom_id res chain seq x y z
N MET A 1 -7.44 -26.95 -2.55
CA MET A 1 -6.35 -26.02 -2.18
C MET A 1 -5.95 -25.07 -3.31
N ALA A 2 -5.57 -25.57 -4.50
CA ALA A 2 -5.06 -24.74 -5.60
C ALA A 2 -5.98 -23.57 -6.04
N LYS A 3 -7.31 -23.77 -6.09
CA LYS A 3 -8.27 -22.68 -6.40
C LYS A 3 -8.29 -21.55 -5.36
N ARG A 4 -7.94 -21.84 -4.09
CA ARG A 4 -7.90 -20.83 -3.01
C ARG A 4 -6.61 -20.03 -3.09
N ILE A 5 -5.48 -20.68 -3.34
CA ILE A 5 -4.18 -20.03 -3.55
C ILE A 5 -4.26 -19.09 -4.75
N LYS A 6 -4.75 -19.55 -5.91
CA LYS A 6 -4.93 -18.68 -7.10
C LYS A 6 -5.81 -17.46 -6.88
N ARG A 7 -6.82 -17.56 -6.00
CA ARG A 7 -7.66 -16.41 -5.63
C ARG A 7 -6.93 -15.43 -4.71
N LEU A 8 -6.09 -15.94 -3.81
CA LEU A 8 -5.25 -15.10 -2.96
C LEU A 8 -4.20 -14.37 -3.79
N GLU A 9 -3.53 -15.06 -4.71
CA GLU A 9 -2.55 -14.46 -5.64
C GLU A 9 -3.16 -13.31 -6.44
N LYS A 10 -4.34 -13.51 -7.05
CA LYS A 10 -5.07 -12.43 -7.73
C LYS A 10 -5.42 -11.27 -6.80
N GLY A 11 -5.85 -11.57 -5.58
CA GLY A 11 -6.17 -10.54 -4.58
C GLY A 11 -4.93 -9.75 -4.14
N ILE A 12 -3.77 -10.40 -4.06
CA ILE A 12 -2.47 -9.76 -3.79
C ILE A 12 -2.09 -8.83 -4.94
N GLU A 13 -2.24 -9.28 -6.18
CA GLU A 13 -1.94 -8.47 -7.37
C GLU A 13 -2.84 -7.23 -7.45
N SER A 14 -4.16 -7.40 -7.28
CA SER A 14 -5.09 -6.28 -7.23
C SER A 14 -4.78 -5.28 -6.11
N LEU A 15 -4.37 -5.77 -4.92
CA LEU A 15 -3.97 -4.89 -3.81
C LEU A 15 -2.69 -4.11 -4.13
N LYS A 16 -1.71 -4.73 -4.79
CA LYS A 16 -0.49 -4.02 -5.21
C LYS A 16 -0.83 -2.89 -6.18
N GLU A 17 -1.68 -3.14 -7.17
CA GLU A 17 -2.14 -2.10 -8.09
C GLU A 17 -2.89 -0.97 -7.38
N GLU A 18 -3.72 -1.30 -6.39
CA GLU A 18 -4.46 -0.31 -5.59
C GLU A 18 -3.53 0.54 -4.72
N ILE A 19 -2.53 -0.07 -4.10
CA ILE A 19 -1.48 0.61 -3.34
C ILE A 19 -0.74 1.61 -4.24
N GLU A 20 -0.32 1.20 -5.44
CA GLU A 20 0.35 2.12 -6.38
C GLU A 20 -0.53 3.30 -6.77
N LYS A 21 -1.82 3.06 -7.04
CA LYS A 21 -2.77 4.15 -7.31
C LYS A 21 -2.90 5.11 -6.15
N HIS A 22 -2.93 4.62 -4.92
CA HIS A 22 -2.99 5.47 -3.73
C HIS A 22 -1.68 6.24 -3.50
N PHE A 23 -0.53 5.67 -3.81
CA PHE A 23 0.73 6.40 -3.78
C PHE A 23 0.75 7.56 -4.77
N LEU A 24 0.29 7.34 -6.01
CA LEU A 24 0.22 8.39 -7.02
C LEU A 24 -0.72 9.53 -6.58
N LYS A 25 -1.88 9.21 -5.98
CA LYS A 25 -2.78 10.21 -5.42
C LYS A 25 -2.11 11.00 -4.29
N LEU A 26 -1.45 10.30 -3.37
CA LEU A 26 -0.74 10.93 -2.26
C LEU A 26 0.36 11.88 -2.74
N GLU A 27 1.19 11.43 -3.70
CA GLU A 27 2.25 12.25 -4.28
C GLU A 27 1.68 13.51 -4.94
N LYS A 28 0.59 13.35 -5.71
CA LYS A 28 -0.12 14.46 -6.33
C LYS A 28 -0.69 15.44 -5.29
N ASP A 29 -1.35 14.95 -4.25
CA ASP A 29 -1.91 15.81 -3.19
C ASP A 29 -0.81 16.61 -2.47
N ILE A 30 0.36 15.99 -2.24
CA ILE A 30 1.52 16.66 -1.67
C ILE A 30 2.04 17.76 -2.61
N GLU A 31 2.12 17.48 -3.92
CA GLU A 31 2.55 18.44 -4.94
C GLU A 31 1.59 19.62 -5.11
N GLU A 32 0.28 19.36 -5.04
CA GLU A 32 -0.78 20.37 -5.11
C GLU A 32 -0.98 21.12 -3.79
N GLY A 33 -0.27 20.76 -2.73
CA GLY A 33 -0.38 21.37 -1.39
C GLY A 33 -1.66 21.00 -0.64
N ASN A 34 -2.40 19.99 -1.10
CA ASN A 34 -3.62 19.48 -0.47
C ASN A 34 -3.29 18.52 0.69
N LEU A 35 -2.73 19.07 1.76
CA LEU A 35 -2.21 18.27 2.88
C LEU A 35 -3.29 17.47 3.63
N GLU A 36 -4.54 17.92 3.63
CA GLU A 36 -5.64 17.17 4.25
C GLU A 36 -5.93 15.87 3.48
N MET A 37 -6.08 15.97 2.16
CA MET A 37 -6.24 14.79 1.30
C MET A 37 -5.00 13.90 1.31
N GLY A 38 -3.81 14.50 1.29
CA GLY A 38 -2.56 13.74 1.45
C GLY A 38 -2.53 12.95 2.76
N ARG A 39 -2.99 13.52 3.89
CA ARG A 39 -3.09 12.79 5.16
C ARG A 39 -4.14 11.68 5.13
N TYR A 40 -5.24 11.86 4.41
CA TYR A 40 -6.24 10.81 4.18
C TYR A 40 -5.63 9.63 3.42
N HIS A 41 -5.02 9.89 2.25
CA HIS A 41 -4.40 8.84 1.44
C HIS A 41 -3.23 8.16 2.15
N PHE A 42 -2.44 8.90 2.93
CA PHE A 42 -1.40 8.35 3.79
C PHE A 42 -1.96 7.31 4.77
N LYS A 43 -3.04 7.67 5.50
CA LYS A 43 -3.65 6.76 6.48
C LYS A 43 -4.22 5.51 5.81
N GLU A 44 -4.79 5.67 4.62
CA GLU A 44 -5.36 4.55 3.87
C GLU A 44 -4.29 3.56 3.40
N LEU A 45 -3.13 4.08 2.96
CA LEU A 45 -1.96 3.24 2.65
C LEU A 45 -1.44 2.51 3.90
N ASP A 46 -1.21 3.26 4.99
CA ASP A 46 -0.58 2.74 6.22
C ASP A 46 -1.44 1.70 6.94
N LYS A 47 -2.72 2.01 7.16
CA LYS A 47 -3.60 1.22 8.04
C LYS A 47 -4.46 0.20 7.33
N SER A 48 -4.74 0.41 6.04
CA SER A 48 -5.69 -0.43 5.30
C SER A 48 -4.95 -1.29 4.28
N LEU A 49 -4.33 -0.67 3.28
CA LEU A 49 -3.87 -1.39 2.09
C LEU A 49 -2.59 -2.20 2.32
N ILE A 50 -1.54 -1.58 2.89
CA ILE A 50 -0.27 -2.27 3.15
C ILE A 50 -0.48 -3.40 4.16
N PHE A 51 -1.23 -3.14 5.23
CA PHE A 51 -1.56 -4.14 6.23
C PHE A 51 -2.37 -5.32 5.65
N ALA A 52 -3.34 -5.05 4.77
CA ALA A 52 -4.10 -6.11 4.10
C ALA A 52 -3.23 -6.96 3.17
N LEU A 53 -2.24 -6.34 2.51
CA LEU A 53 -1.27 -7.04 1.65
C LEU A 53 -0.36 -7.95 2.48
N GLU A 54 0.22 -7.44 3.56
CA GLU A 54 1.07 -8.17 4.51
C GLU A 54 0.35 -9.44 5.00
N ARG A 55 -0.87 -9.29 5.53
CA ARG A 55 -1.69 -10.42 6.00
C ARG A 55 -1.94 -11.49 4.94
N LYS A 56 -2.05 -11.12 3.66
CA LYS A 56 -2.26 -12.09 2.57
C LYS A 56 -0.98 -12.78 2.16
N LEU A 57 0.17 -12.09 2.22
CA LEU A 57 1.49 -12.67 1.96
C LEU A 57 1.85 -13.67 3.06
N ASP A 58 1.57 -13.36 4.33
CA ASP A 58 1.77 -14.26 5.48
C ASP A 58 1.06 -15.61 5.28
N VAL A 59 -0.18 -15.56 4.79
CA VAL A 59 -0.99 -16.77 4.53
C VAL A 59 -0.36 -17.68 3.48
N LEU A 60 0.45 -17.12 2.58
CA LEU A 60 1.13 -17.85 1.51
C LEU A 60 2.62 -18.12 1.82
N ASP A 61 3.12 -17.72 3.00
CA ASP A 61 4.53 -17.81 3.38
C ASP A 61 5.46 -17.16 2.34
N LEU A 62 5.01 -16.02 1.78
CA LEU A 62 5.74 -15.29 0.75
C LEU A 62 6.56 -14.16 1.37
N ASN A 63 7.75 -13.93 0.82
CA ASN A 63 8.69 -12.92 1.30
C ASN A 63 8.09 -11.50 1.28
N GLU A 64 8.21 -10.82 2.41
CA GLU A 64 7.66 -9.49 2.71
C GLU A 64 8.46 -8.30 2.14
N ARG A 65 9.50 -8.52 1.33
CA ARG A 65 10.33 -7.43 0.78
C ARG A 65 9.53 -6.27 0.16
N ILE A 66 8.44 -6.58 -0.53
CA ILE A 66 7.56 -5.55 -1.13
C ILE A 66 6.88 -4.66 -0.07
N ILE A 67 6.57 -5.21 1.11
CA ILE A 67 6.00 -4.47 2.24
C ILE A 67 7.02 -3.48 2.79
N GLU A 68 8.28 -3.90 2.93
CA GLU A 68 9.35 -3.00 3.35
C GLU A 68 9.54 -1.85 2.35
N GLU A 69 9.53 -2.15 1.05
CA GLU A 69 9.64 -1.14 -0.01
C GLU A 69 8.49 -0.12 0.08
N TYR A 70 7.25 -0.57 0.26
CA TYR A 70 6.08 0.31 0.44
C TYR A 70 6.13 1.13 1.73
N ARG A 71 6.49 0.53 2.87
CA ARG A 71 6.63 1.26 4.14
C ARG A 71 7.74 2.31 4.05
N ASN A 72 8.85 2.00 3.40
CA ASN A 72 9.93 2.95 3.17
C ASN A 72 9.51 4.12 2.27
N ARG A 73 8.78 3.84 1.17
CA ARG A 73 8.22 4.90 0.32
C ARG A 73 7.26 5.79 1.09
N LEU A 74 6.35 5.19 1.86
CA LEU A 74 5.36 5.91 2.66
C LEU A 74 6.01 6.81 3.72
N ASN A 75 7.06 6.32 4.40
CA ASN A 75 7.82 7.12 5.36
C ASN A 75 8.51 8.34 4.73
N LYS A 76 9.03 8.22 3.50
CA LYS A 76 9.59 9.37 2.77
C LYS A 76 8.52 10.43 2.49
N LEU A 77 7.33 10.00 2.08
CA LEU A 77 6.21 10.91 1.81
C LEU A 77 5.65 11.54 3.10
N LYS A 78 5.68 10.82 4.22
CA LYS A 78 5.29 11.32 5.55
C LYS A 78 6.02 12.61 5.93
N VAL A 79 7.32 12.69 5.61
CA VAL A 79 8.15 13.87 5.93
C VAL A 79 7.66 15.09 5.15
N ARG A 80 7.10 14.91 3.95
CA ARG A 80 6.57 15.98 3.09
C ARG A 80 5.15 16.43 3.47
N LEU A 81 4.48 15.73 4.39
CA LEU A 81 3.14 16.05 4.90
C LEU A 81 3.16 16.90 6.19
N LYS A 82 4.35 17.24 6.68
CA LYS A 82 4.58 18.12 7.83
C LYS A 82 4.67 19.56 7.37
#